data_AF-A0A7G2LRZ1-F1
#
_entry.id   AF-A0A7G2LRZ1-F1
#
_cell.length_a   1.000
_cell.length_b   1.000
_cell.length_c   1.000
_cell.angle_alpha   90.00
_cell.angle_beta   90.00
_cell.angle_gamma   90.00
#
_symmetry.space_group_name_H-M   'P 1'
#
loop_
_entity.id
_entity.type
_entity.pdbx_description
1 polymer ?
#
loop_
_entity_poly.entity_id
_entity_poly.type
_entity_poly.pdbx_seq_one_letter_code
_entity_poly.pdbx_strand_id
1 'polypeptide(L)'
;VAQEASKVAVIPAVRAALVRFQRSFAARAGGAVLDGRDIGTVICPDAPVKLFITASPEVRAQRRFAELSGKGIAITYETVLEDVKQRDLRDMSRDQAPLKPADDAKQIDTTEMAIEDAVAAAVALVEAKLAERG
;
A
#
# COMPACT_ATOMS: atom_id res chain seq x y z
N VAL A 1 7.91 11.83 -10.68
CA VAL A 1 8.32 11.45 -9.31
C VAL A 1 8.08 9.96 -9.01
N ALA A 2 6.89 9.40 -9.20
CA ALA A 2 6.61 7.99 -8.84
C ALA A 2 7.40 6.93 -9.65
N GLN A 3 7.60 7.12 -10.96
CA GLN A 3 8.43 6.20 -11.78
C GLN A 3 9.91 6.21 -11.38
N GLU A 4 10.45 7.38 -11.01
CA GLU A 4 11.85 7.52 -10.61
C GLU A 4 12.12 6.93 -9.23
N ALA A 5 11.16 7.04 -8.30
CA ALA A 5 11.23 6.35 -7.01
C ALA A 5 11.35 4.82 -7.17
N SER A 6 10.67 4.23 -8.15
CA SER A 6 10.76 2.80 -8.45
C SER A 6 12.15 2.38 -8.97
N LYS A 7 12.87 3.27 -9.67
CA LYS A 7 14.23 3.00 -10.18
C LYS A 7 15.29 3.12 -9.08
N VAL A 8 15.10 4.06 -8.15
CA VAL A 8 16.04 4.26 -7.04
C VAL A 8 15.87 3.16 -5.97
N ALA A 9 14.66 2.65 -5.77
CA ALA A 9 14.35 1.65 -4.76
C ALA A 9 15.01 0.27 -4.99
N VAL A 10 15.54 -0.01 -6.18
CA VAL A 10 16.30 -1.25 -6.48
C VAL A 10 17.78 -1.17 -6.11
N ILE A 11 18.32 0.00 -5.77
CA ILE A 11 19.71 0.14 -5.32
C ILE A 11 19.84 -0.49 -3.92
N PRO A 12 20.66 -1.55 -3.73
CA PRO A 12 20.69 -2.29 -2.47
C PRO A 12 21.04 -1.43 -1.24
N ALA A 13 21.99 -0.51 -1.38
CA ALA A 13 22.40 0.38 -0.29
C ALA A 13 21.28 1.35 0.14
N VAL A 14 20.52 1.88 -0.84
CA VAL A 14 19.37 2.75 -0.58
C VAL A 14 18.26 1.95 0.08
N ARG A 15 17.93 0.78 -0.45
CA ARG A 15 16.92 -0.11 0.14
C ARG A 15 17.28 -0.49 1.57
N ALA A 16 18.53 -0.87 1.84
CA ALA A 16 18.98 -1.20 3.19
C ALA A 16 18.85 -0.02 4.17
N ALA A 17 19.18 1.21 3.73
CA ALA A 17 19.01 2.40 4.56
C ALA A 17 17.53 2.67 4.87
N LEU A 18 16.65 2.56 3.86
CA LEU A 18 15.21 2.76 4.02
C LEU A 18 14.58 1.68 4.91
N VAL A 19 14.97 0.40 4.76
CA VAL A 19 14.50 -0.69 5.62
C VAL A 19 14.86 -0.43 7.08
N ARG A 20 16.09 0.00 7.36
CA ARG A 20 16.49 0.37 8.73
C ARG A 20 15.64 1.51 9.28
N PHE A 21 15.41 2.55 8.47
CA PHE A 21 14.56 3.67 8.87
C PHE A 21 13.14 3.21 9.18
N GLN A 22 12.51 2.45 8.28
CA GLN A 22 11.13 1.96 8.45
C GLN A 22 10.99 1.08 9.69
N ARG A 23 11.94 0.16 9.94
CA ARG A 23 11.94 -0.66 11.16
C ARG A 23 12.10 0.17 12.43
N SER A 24 12.99 1.18 12.41
CA SER A 24 13.14 2.09 13.55
C SER A 24 11.89 2.92 13.82
N PHE A 25 11.16 3.31 12.76
CA PHE A 25 9.91 4.04 12.87
C PHE A 25 8.79 3.15 13.44
N ALA A 26 8.72 1.89 13.00
CA ALA A 26 7.77 0.91 13.51
C ALA A 26 7.94 0.60 15.01
N ALA A 27 9.17 0.69 15.52
CA ALA A 27 9.49 0.42 16.92
C ALA A 27 9.33 1.62 17.88
N ARG A 28 8.80 2.76 17.40
CA ARG A 28 8.63 3.96 18.24
C ARG A 28 7.56 3.75 19.31
N ALA A 29 7.78 4.39 20.46
CA ALA A 29 6.78 4.46 21.53
C ALA A 29 5.51 5.17 21.03
N GLY A 30 4.35 4.63 21.39
CA GLY A 30 3.03 5.07 20.86
C GLY A 30 2.55 4.29 19.63
N GLY A 31 3.40 3.43 19.06
CA GLY A 31 3.06 2.66 17.86
C GLY A 31 3.23 3.46 16.56
N ALA A 32 3.03 2.79 15.43
CA ALA A 32 3.16 3.39 14.11
C ALA A 32 2.26 2.68 13.09
N VAL A 33 1.74 3.45 12.12
CA VAL A 33 1.08 2.92 10.92
C VAL A 33 2.05 3.10 9.75
N LEU A 34 2.36 2.00 9.06
CA LEU A 34 3.26 1.99 7.91
C LEU A 34 2.46 1.58 6.66
N ASP A 35 2.49 2.43 5.63
CA ASP A 35 1.92 2.13 4.32
C ASP A 35 3.04 1.82 3.32
N GLY A 36 2.86 0.79 2.51
CA GLY A 36 3.82 0.33 1.53
C GLY A 36 3.45 -1.00 0.89
N ARG A 37 4.32 -1.52 0.02
CA ARG A 37 4.07 -2.72 -0.79
C ARG A 37 4.46 -4.02 -0.08
N ASP A 38 5.52 -3.99 0.70
CA ASP A 38 6.18 -5.14 1.31
C ASP A 38 6.34 -4.98 2.83
N ILE A 39 5.49 -4.14 3.45
CA ILE A 39 5.56 -3.85 4.88
C ILE A 39 5.32 -5.12 5.70
N GLY A 40 4.20 -5.81 5.47
CA GLY A 40 3.82 -7.00 6.25
C GLY A 40 4.58 -8.28 5.89
N THR A 41 5.36 -8.27 4.81
CA THR A 41 6.08 -9.46 4.30
C THR A 41 7.60 -9.36 4.47
N VAL A 42 8.18 -8.15 4.37
CA VAL A 42 9.64 -7.96 4.40
C VAL A 42 10.08 -7.01 5.51
N ILE A 43 9.42 -5.85 5.65
CA ILE A 43 9.89 -4.81 6.56
C ILE A 43 9.54 -5.15 8.02
N CYS A 44 8.27 -5.49 8.27
CA CYS A 44 7.68 -5.81 9.56
C CYS A 44 6.88 -7.12 9.46
N PRO A 45 7.54 -8.28 9.23
CA PRO A 45 6.86 -9.57 9.16
C PRO A 45 6.20 -9.98 10.47
N ASP A 46 6.65 -9.44 11.61
CA ASP A 46 6.07 -9.71 12.93
C ASP A 46 5.09 -8.61 13.37
N ALA A 47 4.62 -7.76 12.43
CA ALA A 47 3.64 -6.74 12.74
C ALA A 47 2.36 -7.38 13.32
N PRO A 48 1.84 -6.86 14.45
CA PRO A 48 0.72 -7.49 15.13
C PRO A 48 -0.61 -7.40 14.36
N VAL A 49 -0.72 -6.40 13.49
CA VAL A 49 -1.85 -6.23 12.58
C VAL A 49 -1.29 -5.90 11.20
N LYS A 50 -1.79 -6.60 10.18
CA LYS A 50 -1.45 -6.40 8.78
C LYS A 50 -2.73 -6.26 7.97
N LEU A 51 -2.85 -5.18 7.22
CA LEU A 51 -3.97 -4.92 6.33
C LEU A 51 -3.49 -4.96 4.89
N PHE A 52 -4.24 -5.63 4.03
CA PHE A 52 -4.00 -5.64 2.59
C PHE A 52 -5.17 -4.95 1.89
N ILE A 53 -4.97 -3.70 1.50
CA ILE A 53 -6.02 -2.86 0.90
C ILE A 53 -6.04 -3.09 -0.62
N THR A 54 -7.19 -3.50 -1.15
CA THR A 54 -7.40 -3.73 -2.58
C THR A 54 -8.55 -2.89 -3.12
N ALA A 55 -8.57 -2.73 -4.45
CA ALA A 55 -9.70 -2.22 -5.21
C ALA A 55 -9.51 -2.58 -6.69
N SER A 56 -10.60 -2.64 -7.45
CA SER A 56 -10.53 -2.87 -8.90
C SER A 56 -9.63 -1.83 -9.59
N PRO A 57 -8.88 -2.22 -10.66
CA PRO A 57 -8.10 -1.28 -11.45
C PRO A 57 -8.92 -0.09 -11.96
N GLU A 58 -10.17 -0.33 -12.35
CA GLU A 58 -11.09 0.66 -12.88
C GLU A 58 -11.43 1.73 -11.83
N VAL A 59 -11.78 1.32 -10.60
CA VAL A 59 -12.07 2.27 -9.51
C VAL A 59 -10.81 3.04 -9.11
N ARG A 60 -9.65 2.39 -9.05
CA ARG A 60 -8.38 3.08 -8.76
C ARG A 60 -8.03 4.08 -9.85
N ALA A 61 -8.23 3.75 -11.12
CA ALA A 61 -8.02 4.64 -12.24
C ALA A 61 -8.98 5.83 -12.20
N GLN A 62 -10.27 5.60 -11.89
CA GLN A 62 -11.27 6.65 -11.77
C GLN A 62 -10.92 7.64 -10.65
N ARG A 63 -10.58 7.14 -9.46
CA ARG A 63 -10.14 7.97 -8.31
C ARG A 63 -8.90 8.79 -8.67
N ARG A 64 -7.92 8.15 -9.32
CA ARG A 64 -6.68 8.82 -9.74
C ARG A 64 -6.90 9.85 -10.84
N PHE A 65 -7.77 9.56 -11.80
CA PHE A 65 -8.16 10.49 -12.85
C PHE A 65 -8.83 11.73 -12.26
N ALA A 66 -9.79 11.55 -11.35
CA ALA A 66 -10.44 12.67 -10.66
C ALA A 66 -9.44 13.54 -9.89
N GLU A 67 -8.47 12.93 -9.20
CA GLU A 67 -7.40 13.64 -8.50
C GLU A 67 -6.52 14.48 -9.45
N LEU A 68 -6.11 13.92 -10.59
CA LEU A 68 -5.23 14.60 -11.57
C LEU A 68 -5.98 15.70 -12.32
N SER A 69 -7.20 15.41 -12.78
CA SER A 69 -8.07 16.37 -13.44
C SER A 69 -8.43 17.54 -12.52
N GLY A 70 -8.69 17.28 -11.23
CA GLY A 70 -8.90 18.32 -10.21
C GLY A 70 -7.67 19.21 -9.97
N LYS A 71 -6.47 18.76 -10.34
CA LYS A 71 -5.23 19.54 -10.33
C LYS A 71 -4.94 20.26 -11.65
N GLY A 72 -5.86 20.22 -12.62
CA GLY A 72 -5.71 20.84 -13.93
C GLY A 72 -4.74 20.11 -14.86
N ILE A 73 -4.40 18.86 -14.56
CA ILE A 73 -3.53 18.05 -15.42
C ILE A 73 -4.36 17.47 -16.56
N ALA A 74 -4.04 17.83 -17.79
CA ALA A 74 -4.66 17.28 -18.97
C ALA A 74 -4.18 15.82 -19.18
N ILE A 75 -5.04 14.87 -18.83
CA ILE A 75 -4.83 13.43 -19.01
C ILE A 75 -6.18 12.79 -19.33
N THR A 76 -6.22 11.61 -19.96
CA THR A 76 -7.46 10.86 -20.18
C THR A 76 -7.60 9.73 -19.17
N TYR A 77 -8.84 9.28 -18.95
CA TYR A 77 -9.12 8.14 -18.09
C TYR A 77 -8.40 6.87 -18.59
N GLU A 78 -8.38 6.66 -19.91
CA GLU A 78 -7.77 5.49 -20.55
C GLU A 78 -6.26 5.44 -20.30
N THR A 79 -5.58 6.58 -20.37
CA THR A 79 -4.14 6.66 -20.03
C THR A 79 -3.90 6.31 -18.56
N VAL A 80 -4.73 6.84 -17.66
CA VAL A 80 -4.62 6.53 -16.22
C VAL A 80 -4.87 5.05 -15.94
N LEU A 81 -5.87 4.45 -16.59
CA LEU A 81 -6.20 3.04 -16.44
C LEU A 81 -5.06 2.14 -16.90
N GLU A 82 -4.47 2.44 -18.06
CA GLU A 82 -3.32 1.69 -18.56
C GLU A 82 -2.13 1.82 -17.62
N ASP A 83 -1.82 3.03 -17.15
CA ASP A 83 -0.74 3.27 -16.18
C ASP A 83 -0.95 2.46 -14.88
N VAL A 84 -2.19 2.39 -14.39
CA VAL A 84 -2.54 1.59 -13.20
C VAL A 84 -2.29 0.11 -13.46
N LYS A 85 -2.80 -0.44 -14.57
CA LYS A 85 -2.63 -1.86 -14.92
C LYS A 85 -1.16 -2.23 -15.11
N GLN A 86 -0.39 -1.41 -15.82
CA GLN A 86 1.04 -1.62 -16.02
C GLN A 86 1.82 -1.57 -14.70
N ARG A 87 1.42 -0.68 -13.79
CA ARG A 87 2.02 -0.61 -12.46
C ARG A 87 1.70 -1.83 -11.62
N ASP A 88 0.47 -2.32 -11.63
CA ASP A 88 0.08 -3.51 -10.88
C ASP A 88 0.84 -4.74 -11.37
N LEU A 89 0.87 -4.95 -12.70
CA LEU A 89 1.63 -6.03 -13.32
C LEU A 89 3.10 -5.98 -12.89
N ARG A 90 3.72 -4.80 -12.93
CA ARG A 90 5.10 -4.62 -12.49
C ARG A 90 5.29 -4.84 -10.99
N ASP A 91 4.41 -4.35 -10.14
CA ASP A 91 4.53 -4.51 -8.68
C ASP A 91 4.32 -5.99 -8.27
N MET A 92 3.45 -6.73 -8.96
CA MET A 92 3.18 -8.15 -8.71
C MET A 92 4.26 -9.09 -9.28
N SER A 93 4.89 -8.74 -10.40
CA SER A 93 5.88 -9.59 -11.10
C SER A 93 7.32 -9.38 -10.63
N ARG A 94 7.58 -8.54 -9.62
CA ARG A 94 8.93 -8.30 -9.11
C ARG A 94 9.52 -9.53 -8.42
N ASP A 95 10.73 -9.90 -8.81
CA ASP A 95 11.50 -10.97 -8.16
C ASP A 95 11.82 -10.65 -6.69
N GLN A 96 12.03 -9.37 -6.37
CA GLN A 96 12.31 -8.93 -5.00
C GLN A 96 11.11 -8.19 -4.41
N ALA A 97 10.57 -8.72 -3.32
CA ALA A 97 9.46 -8.17 -2.56
C ALA A 97 8.21 -7.87 -3.43
N PRO A 98 7.65 -8.90 -4.08
CA PRO A 98 6.44 -8.74 -4.89
C PRO A 98 5.29 -8.23 -4.04
N LEU A 99 4.38 -7.47 -4.67
CA LEU A 99 3.12 -7.07 -4.05
C LEU A 99 2.23 -8.32 -3.85
N LYS A 100 2.36 -8.93 -2.68
CA LYS A 100 1.56 -10.07 -2.24
C LYS A 100 1.09 -9.82 -0.80
N PRO A 101 -0.17 -10.16 -0.45
CA PRO A 101 -0.58 -10.17 0.94
C PRO A 101 0.31 -11.11 1.76
N ALA A 102 0.64 -10.73 2.99
CA ALA A 102 1.17 -11.67 3.96
C ALA A 102 0.10 -12.72 4.29
N ASP A 103 0.50 -13.93 4.65
CA ASP A 103 -0.45 -15.04 4.88
C ASP A 103 -1.43 -14.76 6.04
N ASP A 104 -1.03 -13.91 6.99
CA ASP A 104 -1.82 -13.44 8.13
C ASP A 104 -2.45 -12.05 7.92
N ALA A 105 -2.32 -11.46 6.73
CA ALA A 105 -2.91 -10.16 6.43
C ALA A 105 -4.43 -10.24 6.26
N LYS A 106 -5.14 -9.24 6.81
CA LYS A 106 -6.58 -9.05 6.57
C LYS A 106 -6.78 -8.22 5.31
N GLN A 107 -7.46 -8.81 4.33
CA GLN A 107 -7.79 -8.10 3.10
C GLN A 107 -9.01 -7.20 3.29
N ILE A 108 -8.92 -5.97 2.78
CA ILE A 108 -10.04 -5.01 2.71
C ILE A 108 -10.19 -4.59 1.25
N ASP A 109 -11.30 -4.98 0.63
CA ASP A 109 -11.65 -4.53 -0.71
C ASP A 109 -12.46 -3.23 -0.63
N THR A 110 -11.88 -2.15 -1.13
CA THR A 110 -12.46 -0.80 -1.11
C THR A 110 -13.10 -0.41 -2.44
N THR A 111 -13.35 -1.37 -3.34
CA THR A 111 -13.94 -1.12 -4.67
C THR A 111 -15.25 -0.35 -4.58
N GLU A 112 -16.14 -0.75 -3.66
CA GLU A 112 -17.47 -0.14 -3.48
C GLU A 112 -17.59 0.66 -2.18
N MET A 113 -16.49 0.87 -1.45
CA MET A 113 -16.50 1.56 -0.16
C MET A 113 -16.27 3.06 -0.31
N ALA A 114 -16.99 3.85 0.50
CA ALA A 114 -16.60 5.22 0.79
C ALA A 114 -15.33 5.25 1.65
N ILE A 115 -14.70 6.42 1.75
CA ILE A 115 -13.45 6.57 2.52
C ILE A 115 -13.71 6.29 4.01
N GLU A 116 -14.82 6.80 4.53
CA GLU A 116 -15.25 6.67 5.92
C GLU A 116 -15.49 5.20 6.27
N ASP A 117 -16.14 4.44 5.39
CA ASP A 117 -16.40 3.01 5.58
C ASP A 117 -15.11 2.20 5.56
N ALA A 118 -14.19 2.52 4.64
CA ALA A 118 -12.89 1.85 4.56
C ALA A 118 -12.04 2.11 5.82
N VAL A 119 -12.07 3.33 6.35
CA VAL A 119 -11.39 3.69 7.60
C VAL A 119 -12.04 2.97 8.78
N ALA A 120 -13.36 2.97 8.89
CA ALA A 120 -14.07 2.29 9.98
C ALA A 120 -13.80 0.79 9.98
N ALA A 121 -13.82 0.14 8.80
CA ALA A 121 -13.48 -1.27 8.65
C ALA A 121 -12.03 -1.56 9.09
N ALA A 122 -11.07 -0.72 8.70
CA ALA A 122 -9.68 -0.86 9.11
C ALA A 122 -9.51 -0.73 10.63
N VAL A 123 -10.15 0.27 11.25
CA VAL A 123 -10.11 0.48 12.71
C VAL A 123 -10.70 -0.72 13.45
N ALA A 124 -11.89 -1.18 13.06
CA ALA A 124 -12.55 -2.31 13.70
C ALA A 124 -11.69 -3.60 13.64
N LEU A 125 -11.02 -3.85 12.51
CA LEU A 125 -10.09 -4.98 12.36
C LEU A 125 -8.87 -4.85 13.29
N VAL A 126 -8.31 -3.65 13.41
CA VAL A 126 -7.18 -3.38 14.31
C VAL A 126 -7.59 -3.58 15.76
N GLU A 127 -8.72 -3.00 16.19
CA GLU A 127 -9.23 -3.12 17.56
C GLU A 127 -9.49 -4.58 17.94
N ALA A 128 -10.17 -5.34 17.07
CA ALA A 128 -10.43 -6.77 17.30
C ALA A 128 -9.12 -7.56 17.49
N LYS A 129 -8.12 -7.31 16.64
CA LYS A 129 -6.82 -7.99 16.72
C LYS A 129 -6.01 -7.60 17.95
N LEU A 130 -6.11 -6.35 18.41
CA LEU A 130 -5.44 -5.91 19.63
C LEU A 130 -6.12 -6.48 20.88
N ALA A 131 -7.45 -6.62 20.87
CA ALA A 131 -8.20 -7.23 21.95
C ALA A 131 -7.88 -8.73 22.13
N GLU A 132 -7.62 -9.47 21.05
CA GLU A 132 -7.18 -10.87 21.11
C GLU A 132 -5.80 -11.07 21.75
N ARG A 133 -5.00 -10.00 21.88
CA ARG A 133 -3.62 -10.05 22.42
C ARG A 133 -3.52 -9.63 23.88
N GLY A 134 -4.58 -9.05 24.46
CA GLY A 134 -4.67 -8.65 25.86
C GLY A 134 -5.29 -9.73 26.72
#